data_AF-A0A940KHF4-F1
#
_entry.id   AF-A0A940KHF4-F1
#
_cell.length_a   1.000
_cell.length_b   1.000
_cell.length_c   1.000
_cell.angle_alpha   90.00
_cell.angle_beta   90.00
_cell.angle_gamma   90.00
#
_symmetry.space_group_name_H-M   'P 1'
#
loop_
_entity.id
_entity.type
_entity.pdbx_description
1 polymer ?
#
loop_
_entity_poly.entity_id
_entity_poly.type
_entity_poly.pdbx_seq_one_letter_code
_entity_poly.pdbx_strand_id
1 'polypeptide(L)'
;MDIIKISDLIGQQIEEIRFLYTPETHEKYSIQSCYTFIKLSNKRIVKIPLFYSDDFIIMSPENISYFQNSFENGSKITHNAAKLIFGETIVDILFNYRGNEWDDFPPFIKLTNGYYLSEVQYAPNGIPVGPILFDEEKFQKEKQRRAGIGIDIWSYSFNKDKLQ
;
A
#
# COMPACT_ATOMS: atom_id res chain seq x y z
N MET A 1 -4.04 -6.48 -23.83
CA MET A 1 -3.83 -6.84 -22.41
C MET A 1 -3.92 -5.55 -21.64
N ASP A 2 -4.87 -5.42 -20.72
CA ASP A 2 -5.04 -4.19 -19.93
C ASP A 2 -4.01 -4.19 -18.78
N ILE A 3 -3.39 -3.04 -18.53
CA ILE A 3 -2.40 -2.85 -17.46
C ILE A 3 -2.91 -1.70 -16.61
N ILE A 4 -3.13 -1.96 -15.33
CA ILE A 4 -3.38 -0.89 -14.36
C ILE A 4 -2.03 -0.21 -14.11
N LYS A 5 -2.01 1.10 -14.27
CA LYS A 5 -0.85 1.92 -13.96
C LYS A 5 -0.90 2.49 -12.54
N ILE A 6 0.24 2.78 -11.94
CA ILE A 6 0.31 3.55 -10.68
C ILE A 6 -0.36 4.91 -10.87
N SER A 7 -0.09 5.56 -12.00
CA SER A 7 -0.73 6.81 -12.37
C SER A 7 -2.26 6.72 -12.46
N ASP A 8 -2.83 5.56 -12.81
CA ASP A 8 -4.28 5.34 -12.82
C ASP A 8 -4.90 5.30 -11.42
N LEU A 9 -4.10 5.05 -10.39
CA LEU A 9 -4.57 5.02 -8.99
C LEU A 9 -4.77 6.43 -8.45
N ILE A 10 -3.97 7.40 -8.90
CA ILE A 10 -4.07 8.78 -8.47
C ILE A 10 -5.38 9.38 -8.97
N GLY A 11 -6.11 10.06 -8.09
CA GLY A 11 -7.44 10.59 -8.35
C GLY A 11 -8.58 9.59 -8.13
N GLN A 12 -8.28 8.30 -7.88
CA GLN A 12 -9.32 7.32 -7.56
C GLN A 12 -9.76 7.43 -6.11
N GLN A 13 -11.07 7.24 -5.89
CA GLN A 13 -11.65 7.20 -4.55
C GLN A 13 -11.62 5.77 -4.01
N ILE A 14 -11.33 5.63 -2.71
CA ILE A 14 -11.36 4.34 -2.01
C ILE A 14 -12.78 4.02 -1.56
N GLU A 15 -13.34 2.91 -2.02
CA GLU A 15 -14.65 2.41 -1.57
C GLU A 15 -14.54 1.54 -0.33
N GLU A 16 -13.57 0.64 -0.31
CA GLU A 16 -13.42 -0.35 0.76
C GLU A 16 -11.97 -0.84 0.82
N ILE A 17 -11.51 -1.15 2.03
CA ILE A 17 -10.22 -1.77 2.28
C ILE A 17 -10.44 -3.06 3.04
N ARG A 18 -9.72 -4.09 2.59
CA ARG A 18 -9.60 -5.36 3.29
C ARG A 18 -8.15 -5.78 3.35
N PHE A 19 -7.82 -6.62 4.31
CA PHE A 19 -6.47 -7.14 4.45
C PHE A 19 -6.52 -8.64 4.70
N LEU A 20 -5.63 -9.36 4.04
CA LEU A 20 -5.46 -10.79 4.24
C LEU A 20 -4.30 -10.99 5.21
N TYR A 21 -4.57 -11.62 6.35
CA TYR A 21 -3.55 -12.00 7.32
C TYR A 21 -3.25 -13.49 7.16
N THR A 22 -1.96 -13.82 7.08
CA THR A 22 -1.48 -15.20 7.10
C THR A 22 -0.59 -15.37 8.33
N PRO A 23 -0.98 -16.20 9.31
CA PRO A 23 -0.17 -16.42 10.49
C PRO A 23 1.13 -17.15 10.16
N GLU A 24 2.11 -17.00 11.04
CA GLU A 24 3.28 -17.87 11.05
C GLU A 24 2.86 -19.34 11.24
N THR A 25 3.55 -20.22 10.53
CA THR A 25 3.36 -21.68 10.59
C THR A 25 4.55 -22.33 11.28
N HIS A 26 4.47 -23.64 11.56
CA HIS A 26 5.58 -24.39 12.16
C HIS A 26 6.75 -24.66 11.21
N GLU A 27 6.70 -24.17 9.98
CA GLU A 27 7.74 -24.37 8.98
C GLU A 27 8.97 -23.51 9.26
N LYS A 28 10.14 -24.03 8.89
CA LYS A 28 11.41 -23.32 9.07
C LYS A 28 11.41 -22.06 8.20
N TYR A 29 11.68 -20.91 8.81
CA TYR A 29 11.64 -19.56 8.20
C TYR A 29 10.23 -19.03 7.89
N SER A 30 9.18 -19.62 8.46
CA SER A 30 7.85 -19.03 8.39
C SER A 30 7.83 -17.68 9.13
N ILE A 31 7.13 -16.70 8.56
CA ILE A 31 6.85 -15.41 9.19
C ILE A 31 5.38 -15.09 8.94
N GLN A 32 4.74 -14.38 9.87
CA GLN A 32 3.40 -13.88 9.61
C GLN A 32 3.46 -12.81 8.51
N SER A 33 2.42 -12.77 7.68
CA SER A 33 2.31 -11.81 6.61
C SER A 33 0.94 -11.17 6.50
N CYS A 34 0.91 -9.97 5.90
CA CYS A 34 -0.31 -9.27 5.59
C CYS A 34 -0.22 -8.55 4.25
N TYR A 35 -1.30 -8.61 3.48
CA TYR A 35 -1.46 -7.81 2.26
C TYR A 35 -2.78 -7.03 2.31
N THR A 36 -2.69 -5.74 2.04
CA THR A 36 -3.82 -4.82 1.98
C THR A 36 -4.34 -4.73 0.56
N PHE A 37 -5.65 -4.89 0.41
CA PHE A 37 -6.40 -4.79 -0.83
C PHE A 37 -7.36 -3.61 -0.76
N ILE A 38 -7.33 -2.78 -1.80
CA ILE A 38 -8.07 -1.53 -1.92
C ILE A 38 -9.04 -1.68 -3.08
N LYS A 39 -10.34 -1.57 -2.79
CA LYS A 39 -11.38 -1.47 -3.80
C LYS A 39 -11.61 0.01 -4.13
N LEU A 40 -11.45 0.35 -5.39
CA LEU A 40 -11.60 1.71 -5.91
C LEU A 40 -13.03 1.95 -6.42
N SER A 41 -13.42 3.22 -6.58
CA SER A 41 -14.74 3.63 -7.08
C SER A 41 -15.08 3.10 -8.47
N ASN A 42 -14.07 2.89 -9.30
CA ASN A 42 -14.20 2.24 -10.60
C ASN A 42 -14.34 0.70 -10.51
N LYS A 43 -14.53 0.15 -9.31
CA LYS A 43 -14.69 -1.27 -8.98
C LYS A 43 -13.43 -2.13 -9.17
N ARG A 44 -12.29 -1.54 -9.54
CA ARG A 44 -11.00 -2.26 -9.56
C ARG A 44 -10.54 -2.52 -8.14
N ILE A 45 -9.90 -3.68 -7.95
CA ILE A 45 -9.26 -4.07 -6.70
C ILE A 45 -7.77 -4.15 -6.94
N VAL A 46 -7.00 -3.47 -6.10
CA VAL A 46 -5.54 -3.41 -6.20
C VAL A 46 -4.91 -3.68 -4.84
N LYS A 47 -3.64 -4.09 -4.83
CA LYS A 47 -2.82 -4.06 -3.61
C LYS A 47 -2.13 -2.70 -3.46
N ILE A 48 -1.49 -2.46 -2.32
CA ILE A 48 -0.53 -1.36 -2.21
C ILE A 48 0.63 -1.64 -3.20
N PRO A 49 0.97 -0.70 -4.11
CA PRO A 49 2.04 -0.92 -5.08
C PRO A 49 3.37 -0.93 -4.36
N LEU A 50 4.17 -2.00 -4.47
CA LEU A 50 5.41 -2.13 -3.69
C LEU A 50 6.65 -1.59 -4.41
N PHE A 51 6.51 -1.31 -5.70
CA PHE A 51 7.59 -0.86 -6.56
C PHE A 51 7.11 0.34 -7.38
N TYR A 52 8.06 1.16 -7.83
CA TYR A 52 7.79 2.45 -8.46
C TYR A 52 7.44 2.37 -9.95
N SER A 53 7.52 1.19 -10.58
CA SER A 53 7.18 0.99 -12.00
C SER A 53 5.74 1.40 -12.26
N ASP A 54 5.52 2.31 -13.23
CA ASP A 54 4.16 2.75 -13.57
C ASP A 54 3.30 1.58 -14.04
N ASP A 55 3.87 0.61 -14.78
CA ASP A 55 3.18 -0.65 -15.10
C ASP A 55 3.09 -1.50 -13.82
N PHE A 56 1.90 -1.54 -13.22
CA PHE A 56 1.70 -2.08 -11.88
C PHE A 56 1.04 -3.46 -11.87
N ILE A 57 -0.13 -3.62 -12.49
CA ILE A 57 -0.85 -4.89 -12.52
C ILE A 57 -1.28 -5.20 -13.95
N ILE A 58 -0.86 -6.36 -14.45
CA ILE A 58 -1.39 -6.95 -15.67
C ILE A 58 -2.76 -7.56 -15.37
N MET A 59 -3.82 -7.11 -16.05
CA MET A 59 -5.18 -7.59 -15.82
C MET A 59 -5.48 -8.87 -16.61
N SER A 60 -4.77 -9.94 -16.26
CA SER A 60 -5.10 -11.29 -16.73
C SER A 60 -6.29 -11.87 -15.94
N PRO A 61 -7.02 -12.86 -16.47
CA PRO A 61 -8.08 -13.55 -15.74
C PRO A 61 -7.64 -14.11 -14.37
N GLU A 62 -6.41 -14.62 -14.29
CA GLU A 62 -5.81 -15.16 -13.06
C GLU A 62 -5.61 -14.05 -12.03
N ASN A 63 -5.04 -12.91 -12.43
CA ASN A 63 -4.85 -11.77 -11.53
C ASN A 63 -6.18 -11.21 -11.04
N ILE A 64 -7.15 -11.01 -11.94
CA ILE A 64 -8.50 -10.56 -11.58
C ILE A 64 -9.11 -11.49 -10.53
N SER A 65 -9.02 -12.81 -10.76
CA SER A 65 -9.57 -13.81 -9.85
C SER A 65 -8.84 -13.81 -8.51
N TYR A 66 -7.51 -13.68 -8.51
CA TYR A 66 -6.70 -13.57 -7.30
C TYR A 66 -7.10 -12.34 -6.47
N PHE A 67 -7.11 -11.14 -7.06
CA PHE A 67 -7.45 -9.90 -6.35
C PHE A 67 -8.87 -9.94 -5.80
N GLN A 68 -9.83 -10.43 -6.59
CA GLN A 68 -11.22 -10.59 -6.14
C GLN A 68 -11.31 -11.55 -4.96
N ASN A 69 -10.75 -12.76 -5.08
CA ASN A 69 -10.82 -13.78 -4.06
C ASN A 69 -10.11 -13.36 -2.76
N SER A 70 -8.91 -12.76 -2.87
CA SER A 70 -8.17 -12.26 -1.71
C SER A 70 -8.91 -11.12 -1.01
N PHE A 71 -9.58 -10.24 -1.75
CA PHE A 71 -10.39 -9.19 -1.16
C PHE A 71 -11.64 -9.76 -0.48
N GLU A 72 -12.41 -10.62 -1.15
CA GLU A 72 -13.64 -11.19 -0.59
C GLU A 72 -13.40 -12.00 0.68
N ASN A 73 -12.29 -12.74 0.75
CA ASN A 73 -11.87 -13.51 1.93
C ASN A 73 -11.05 -12.68 2.94
N GLY A 74 -10.72 -11.44 2.61
CA GLY A 74 -9.95 -10.55 3.47
C GLY A 74 -10.76 -10.04 4.67
N SER A 75 -10.06 -9.77 5.75
CA SER A 75 -10.62 -9.12 6.95
C SER A 75 -10.89 -7.65 6.68
N LYS A 76 -11.98 -7.13 7.25
CA LYS A 76 -12.30 -5.71 7.20
C LYS A 76 -11.44 -4.93 8.18
N ILE A 77 -11.07 -3.70 7.79
CA ILE A 77 -10.50 -2.74 8.74
C ILE A 77 -11.53 -2.33 9.79
N THR A 78 -11.06 -1.76 10.91
CA THR A 78 -11.95 -1.30 11.98
C THR A 78 -12.88 -0.17 11.51
N HIS A 79 -14.03 -0.03 12.16
CA HIS A 79 -15.02 1.01 11.82
C HIS A 79 -14.45 2.44 11.91
N ASN A 80 -13.57 2.70 12.88
CA ASN A 80 -12.93 4.00 13.04
C ASN A 80 -11.94 4.29 11.91
N ALA A 81 -11.15 3.29 11.49
CA ALA A 81 -10.26 3.44 10.35
C ALA A 81 -11.06 3.64 9.04
N ALA A 82 -12.15 2.87 8.85
CA ALA A 82 -13.02 3.01 7.69
C ALA A 82 -13.58 4.43 7.53
N LYS A 83 -13.99 5.08 8.62
CA LYS A 83 -14.46 6.48 8.60
C LYS A 83 -13.43 7.49 8.09
N LEU A 84 -12.14 7.19 8.24
CA LEU A 84 -11.05 8.07 7.84
C LEU A 84 -10.54 7.79 6.43
N ILE A 85 -10.98 6.71 5.79
CA ILE A 85 -10.40 6.25 4.52
C ILE A 85 -11.46 6.09 3.43
N PHE A 86 -12.65 5.57 3.75
CA PHE A 86 -13.67 5.31 2.73
C PHE A 86 -14.25 6.64 2.24
N GLY A 87 -14.28 6.81 0.92
CA GLY A 87 -14.66 8.07 0.28
C GLY A 87 -13.50 9.03 0.06
N GLU A 88 -12.31 8.75 0.59
CA GLU A 88 -11.13 9.59 0.33
C GLU A 88 -10.50 9.25 -1.02
N THR A 89 -9.91 10.28 -1.64
CA THR A 89 -9.22 10.16 -2.91
C THR A 89 -7.71 9.99 -2.70
N ILE A 90 -7.10 9.11 -3.49
CA ILE A 90 -5.65 8.94 -3.55
C ILE A 90 -5.06 10.17 -4.26
N VAL A 91 -4.24 10.94 -3.54
CA VAL A 91 -3.60 12.15 -4.05
C VAL A 91 -2.22 11.85 -4.62
N ASP A 92 -1.49 10.94 -3.97
CA ASP A 92 -0.14 10.57 -4.38
C ASP A 92 0.27 9.25 -3.76
N ILE A 93 1.35 8.67 -4.27
CA ILE A 93 1.99 7.48 -3.71
C ILE A 93 3.46 7.82 -3.45
N LEU A 94 3.91 7.58 -2.23
CA LEU A 94 5.22 7.99 -1.75
C LEU A 94 6.09 6.74 -1.54
N PHE A 95 7.08 6.56 -2.40
CA PHE A 95 7.99 5.41 -2.40
C PHE A 95 9.26 5.67 -1.60
N ASN A 96 9.85 4.59 -1.10
CA ASN A 96 11.08 4.62 -0.33
C ASN A 96 12.28 4.41 -1.24
N TYR A 97 13.34 5.17 -0.98
CA TYR A 97 14.58 5.12 -1.75
C TYR A 97 15.77 5.10 -0.81
N ARG A 98 16.78 4.30 -1.14
CA ARG A 98 18.10 4.33 -0.53
C ARG A 98 19.08 4.88 -1.56
N GLY A 99 19.43 6.16 -1.41
CA GLY A 99 20.11 6.89 -2.48
C GLY A 99 19.20 7.03 -3.70
N ASN A 100 19.61 6.48 -4.84
CA ASN A 100 18.81 6.51 -6.09
C ASN A 100 18.12 5.17 -6.41
N GLU A 101 18.23 4.19 -5.52
CA GLU A 101 17.60 2.88 -5.67
C GLU A 101 16.34 2.81 -4.81
N TRP A 102 15.33 2.11 -5.30
CA TRP A 102 14.11 1.84 -4.53
C TRP A 102 14.43 0.90 -3.35
N ASP A 103 13.75 1.08 -2.23
CA ASP A 103 13.90 0.26 -1.02
C ASP A 103 12.60 -0.54 -0.76
N ASP A 104 12.73 -1.73 -0.17
CA ASP A 104 11.64 -2.71 0.06
C ASP A 104 10.60 -2.26 1.10
N PHE A 105 10.80 -1.10 1.75
CA PHE A 105 9.79 -0.58 2.66
C PHE A 105 8.46 -0.30 1.94
N PRO A 106 7.32 -0.67 2.56
CA PRO A 106 6.01 -0.32 2.03
C PRO A 106 5.86 1.20 1.83
N PRO A 107 5.27 1.64 0.70
CA PRO A 107 5.06 3.04 0.43
C PRO A 107 3.85 3.59 1.18
N PHE A 108 3.71 4.90 1.11
CA PHE A 108 2.57 5.62 1.68
C PHE A 108 1.64 6.10 0.57
N ILE A 109 0.37 5.74 0.67
CA ILE A 109 -0.70 6.29 -0.16
C ILE A 109 -1.24 7.52 0.56
N LYS A 110 -1.00 8.69 -0.02
CA LYS A 110 -1.50 9.97 0.52
C LYS A 110 -2.96 10.17 0.13
N LEU A 111 -3.79 10.52 1.11
CA LEU A 111 -5.22 10.76 0.93
C LEU A 111 -5.57 12.25 0.97
N THR A 112 -6.74 12.61 0.43
CA THR A 112 -7.24 13.99 0.35
C THR A 112 -7.43 14.65 1.71
N ASN A 113 -7.79 13.88 2.73
CA ASN A 113 -7.93 14.37 4.11
C ASN A 113 -6.60 14.50 4.89
N GLY A 114 -5.45 14.30 4.24
CA GLY A 114 -4.13 14.45 4.86
C GLY A 114 -3.66 13.24 5.67
N TYR A 115 -4.38 12.11 5.61
CA TYR A 115 -3.88 10.84 6.13
C TYR A 115 -3.03 10.10 5.10
N TYR A 116 -2.19 9.19 5.59
CA TYR A 116 -1.31 8.35 4.79
C TYR A 116 -1.55 6.88 5.14
N LEU A 117 -1.99 6.09 4.16
CA LEU A 117 -2.18 4.65 4.29
C LEU A 117 -0.88 3.93 3.90
N SER A 118 -0.42 3.01 4.73
CA SER A 118 0.69 2.09 4.47
C SER A 118 0.34 0.72 5.04
N GLU A 119 1.26 -0.23 4.97
CA GLU A 119 1.13 -1.50 5.65
C GLU A 119 2.46 -1.95 6.28
N VAL A 120 2.38 -2.91 7.20
CA VAL A 120 3.50 -3.75 7.62
C VAL A 120 3.21 -5.14 7.08
N GLN A 121 3.96 -5.55 6.06
CA GLN A 121 3.69 -6.79 5.33
C GLN A 121 4.18 -8.04 6.04
N TYR A 122 5.32 -7.96 6.73
CA TYR A 122 5.97 -9.12 7.33
C TYR A 122 6.52 -8.77 8.70
N ALA A 123 6.39 -9.70 9.64
CA ALA A 123 7.06 -9.60 10.93
C ALA A 123 7.22 -10.99 11.57
N PRO A 124 8.14 -11.17 12.53
CA PRO A 124 8.13 -12.32 13.43
C PRO A 124 6.86 -12.40 14.26
N ASN A 125 6.49 -13.59 14.74
CA ASN A 125 5.36 -13.75 15.68
C ASN A 125 5.45 -12.79 16.88
N GLY A 126 4.30 -12.24 17.29
CA GLY A 126 4.20 -11.27 18.39
C GLY A 126 4.37 -9.80 17.99
N ILE A 127 4.80 -9.51 16.76
CA ILE A 127 4.84 -8.15 16.21
C ILE A 127 3.65 -7.95 15.26
N PRO A 128 2.77 -6.97 15.48
CA PRO A 128 1.61 -6.77 14.60
C PRO A 128 2.00 -6.47 13.15
N VAL A 129 1.40 -7.20 12.21
CA VAL A 129 1.36 -6.89 10.77
C VAL A 129 -0.01 -6.33 10.42
N GLY A 130 -0.12 -5.59 9.31
CA GLY A 130 -1.41 -5.08 8.83
C GLY A 130 -1.37 -3.67 8.24
N PRO A 131 -2.53 -3.17 7.78
CA PRO A 131 -2.67 -1.80 7.31
C PRO A 131 -2.48 -0.82 8.47
N ILE A 132 -1.78 0.28 8.20
CA ILE A 132 -1.50 1.34 9.17
C ILE A 132 -1.88 2.67 8.55
N LEU A 133 -2.55 3.52 9.34
CA LEU A 133 -2.92 4.87 8.96
C LEU A 133 -2.13 5.89 9.79
N PHE A 134 -1.45 6.80 9.10
CA PHE A 134 -0.68 7.88 9.71
C PHE A 134 -1.43 9.20 9.50
N ASP A 135 -1.60 9.96 10.57
CA ASP A 135 -1.81 11.40 10.44
C ASP A 135 -0.49 12.08 10.02
N GLU A 136 -0.56 13.36 9.65
CA GLU A 136 0.61 14.12 9.20
C GLU A 136 1.77 14.08 10.21
N GLU A 137 1.49 14.22 11.51
CA GLU A 137 2.54 14.21 12.54
C GLU A 137 3.26 12.86 12.60
N LYS A 138 2.52 11.75 12.61
CA LYS A 138 3.10 10.40 12.60
C LYS A 138 3.84 10.13 11.31
N PHE A 139 3.33 10.59 10.17
CA PHE A 139 4.00 10.46 8.89
C PHE A 139 5.35 11.20 8.89
N GLN A 140 5.40 12.44 9.38
CA GLN A 140 6.66 13.19 9.48
C GLN A 140 7.67 12.53 10.43
N LYS A 141 7.21 12.00 11.56
CA LYS A 141 8.06 11.22 12.48
C LYS A 141 8.63 9.97 11.80
N GLU A 142 7.81 9.23 11.08
CA GLU A 142 8.25 8.04 10.35
C GLU A 142 9.22 8.39 9.21
N LYS A 143 8.97 9.49 8.50
CA LYS A 143 9.88 10.04 7.49
C LYS A 143 11.25 10.40 8.07
N GLN A 144 11.28 11.08 9.22
CA GLN A 144 12.54 11.41 9.93
C GLN A 144 13.26 10.15 10.42
N ARG A 145 12.52 9.16 10.94
CA ARG A 145 13.09 7.88 11.38
C ARG A 145 13.75 7.14 10.22
N ARG A 146 13.11 7.11 9.04
CA ARG A 146 13.65 6.51 7.81
C ARG A 146 14.87 7.25 7.28
N ALA A 147 14.85 8.59 7.28
CA ALA A 147 16.01 9.40 6.90
C ALA A 147 17.23 9.10 7.78
N GLY A 148 17.03 8.85 9.08
CA GLY A 148 18.09 8.46 10.01
C GLY A 148 18.80 7.14 9.68
N ILE A 149 18.21 6.29 8.84
CA ILE A 149 18.81 5.04 8.32
C ILE A 149 19.12 5.11 6.81
N GLY A 150 19.17 6.33 6.26
CA GLY A 150 19.51 6.59 4.86
C GLY A 150 18.40 6.24 3.87
N ILE A 151 17.13 6.30 4.30
CA ILE A 151 15.96 6.08 3.44
C ILE A 151 15.22 7.39 3.25
N ASP A 152 15.11 7.82 2.01
CA ASP A 152 14.31 8.96 1.59
C ASP A 152 12.92 8.52 1.11
N ILE A 153 11.94 9.40 1.26
CA ILE A 153 10.57 9.17 0.79
C ILE A 153 10.24 10.17 -0.31
N TRP A 154 9.98 9.68 -1.51
CA TRP A 154 9.77 10.50 -2.71
C TRP A 154 8.38 10.31 -3.29
N SER A 155 7.78 11.43 -3.72
CA SER A 155 6.52 11.46 -4.44
C SER A 155 6.64 10.78 -5.81
N TYR A 156 5.71 9.87 -6.13
CA TYR A 156 5.57 9.32 -7.47
C TYR A 156 5.26 10.42 -8.49
N SER A 157 4.24 11.25 -8.19
CA SER A 157 3.77 12.31 -9.10
C SER A 157 4.86 13.31 -9.47
N PHE A 158 5.77 13.63 -8.55
CA PHE A 158 6.83 14.60 -8.76
C PHE A 158 8.11 14.02 -9.41
N ASN A 159 8.32 12.71 -9.30
CA ASN A 159 9.58 12.08 -9.70
C ASN A 159 9.45 11.07 -10.85
N LYS A 160 8.22 10.79 -11.33
CA LYS A 160 7.98 9.85 -12.45
C LYS A 160 8.81 10.13 -13.71
N ASP A 161 9.18 11.39 -13.95
CA ASP A 161 9.97 11.80 -15.13
C ASP A 161 11.49 11.84 -14.86
N LYS A 162 11.92 11.70 -13.60
CA LYS A 162 13.34 11.77 -13.18
C LYS A 162 14.00 10.41 -13.04
N LEU A 163 13.21 9.34 -13.12
CA LEU A 163 13.63 7.96 -12.88
C LEU A 163 13.53 7.08 -14.13
N GLN A 164 13.40 7.71 -15.32
CA GLN A 164 13.45 7.07 -16.64
C GLN A 164 14.88 7.05 -17.18
#